data_AF-A0A2V6WWP2-F1
#
_entry.id   AF-A0A2V6WWP2-F1
#
_cell.length_a   1.000
_cell.length_b   1.000
_cell.length_c   1.000
_cell.angle_alpha   90.00
_cell.angle_beta   90.00
_cell.angle_gamma   90.00
#
_symmetry.space_group_name_H-M   'P 1'
#
loop_
_entity.id
_entity.type
_entity.pdbx_description
1 polymer ?
#
loop_
_entity_poly.entity_id
_entity_poly.type
_entity_poly.pdbx_seq_one_letter_code
_entity_poly.pdbx_strand_id
1 'polypeptide(L)'
;KRLARAYRNAALGELVVRESPGDVVFQFGGWSSRMASKLNPDGTTSFISIDPGVRGFEFAAPAASGVYTRLRLRDAQHSYEYESE
;
A
#
# COMPACT_ATOMS: atom_id res chain seq x y z
N LYS A 1 -1.94 5.99 -12.91
CA LYS A 1 -1.62 6.38 -11.52
C LYS A 1 -0.39 5.59 -11.10
N ARG A 2 0.54 6.17 -10.33
CA ARG A 2 1.79 5.50 -9.91
C ARG A 2 1.92 5.51 -8.39
N LEU A 3 2.68 4.59 -7.82
CA LEU A 3 3.02 4.64 -6.40
C LEU A 3 4.23 5.55 -6.19
N ALA A 4 4.29 6.24 -5.05
CA ALA A 4 5.54 6.80 -4.56
C ALA A 4 6.51 5.66 -4.19
N ARG A 5 7.82 5.95 -4.20
CA ARG A 5 8.87 4.94 -3.91
C ARG A 5 8.90 4.54 -2.43
N ALA A 6 8.52 5.45 -1.55
CA ALA A 6 8.45 5.23 -0.12
C ALA A 6 7.32 6.06 0.48
N TYR A 7 6.80 5.57 1.61
CA TYR A 7 5.84 6.26 2.43
C TYR A 7 6.21 6.07 3.90
N ARG A 8 5.77 6.99 4.76
CA ARG A 8 6.05 6.94 6.19
C ARG A 8 4.79 7.08 7.03
N ASN A 9 4.72 6.28 8.08
CA ASN A 9 3.76 6.41 9.17
C ASN A 9 4.54 6.53 10.49
N ALA A 10 4.12 7.42 11.39
CA ALA A 10 4.84 7.68 12.63
C ALA A 10 4.88 6.47 13.58
N ALA A 11 3.85 5.61 13.56
CA ALA A 11 3.75 4.45 14.44
C ALA A 11 4.35 3.19 13.82
N LEU A 12 4.15 2.99 12.51
CA LEU A 12 4.54 1.76 11.82
C LEU A 12 5.85 1.87 11.04
N GLY A 13 6.40 3.08 10.91
CA GLY A 13 7.65 3.33 10.21
C GLY A 13 7.49 3.48 8.70
N GLU A 14 8.52 3.05 7.97
CA GLU A 14 8.61 3.21 6.52
C GLU A 14 7.94 2.03 5.78
N LEU A 15 7.29 2.35 4.67
CA LEU A 15 6.83 1.41 3.65
C LEU A 15 7.56 1.73 2.36
N VAL A 16 8.37 0.79 1.88
CA VAL A 16 9.11 0.91 0.61
C VAL A 16 8.35 0.18 -0.49
N VAL A 17 8.17 0.84 -1.62
CA VAL A 17 7.56 0.26 -2.83
C VAL A 17 8.65 -0.11 -3.82
N ARG A 18 8.63 -1.37 -4.24
CA ARG A 18 9.48 -1.90 -5.31
C ARG A 18 8.59 -2.27 -6.50
N GLU A 19 8.68 -1.49 -7.58
CA GLU A 19 7.96 -1.77 -8.82
C GLU A 19 8.87 -2.53 -9.80
N SER A 20 8.34 -3.60 -10.37
CA SER A 20 8.93 -4.41 -11.44
C SER A 20 7.90 -4.58 -12.57
N PRO A 21 8.29 -4.97 -13.80
CA PRO A 21 7.32 -5.21 -14.87
C PRO A 21 6.28 -6.26 -14.47
N GLY A 22 5.03 -5.83 -14.25
CA GLY A 22 3.91 -6.69 -13.87
C GLY A 22 3.79 -7.00 -12.37
N ASP A 23 4.73 -6.56 -11.54
CA ASP A 23 4.75 -6.85 -10.10
C ASP A 23 5.01 -5.59 -9.26
N VAL A 24 4.32 -5.48 -8.14
CA VAL A 24 4.57 -4.47 -7.11
C VAL A 24 4.77 -5.18 -5.78
N VAL A 25 5.87 -4.87 -5.09
CA VAL A 25 6.17 -5.41 -3.77
C VAL A 25 6.18 -4.27 -2.75
N PHE A 26 5.44 -4.45 -1.66
CA PHE A 26 5.51 -3.56 -0.50
C PHE A 26 6.38 -4.22 0.56
N GLN A 27 7.32 -3.46 1.12
CA GLN A 27 8.18 -3.86 2.23
C GLN A 27 7.95 -2.93 3.42
N PHE A 28 7.56 -3.48 4.57
CA PHE A 28 7.24 -2.72 5.79
C PHE A 28 7.38 -3.59 7.04
N GLY A 29 7.82 -3.03 8.17
CA GLY A 29 7.80 -3.71 9.47
C GLY A 29 8.51 -5.08 9.52
N GLY A 30 9.52 -5.32 8.67
CA GLY A 30 10.22 -6.61 8.55
C GLY A 30 9.56 -7.63 7.62
N TRP A 31 8.42 -7.29 7.01
CA TRP A 31 7.69 -8.11 6.05
C TRP A 31 7.80 -7.54 4.64
N SER A 32 7.61 -8.39 3.64
CA SER A 32 7.39 -7.96 2.26
C SER A 32 6.42 -8.87 1.54
N SER A 33 5.58 -8.32 0.67
CA SER A 33 4.66 -9.11 -0.16
C SER A 33 4.47 -8.48 -1.52
N ARG A 34 4.27 -9.32 -2.54
CA ARG A 34 3.61 -8.92 -3.79
C ARG A 34 2.20 -8.41 -3.51
N MET A 35 1.80 -7.41 -4.28
CA MET A 35 0.53 -6.71 -4.14
C MET A 35 -0.30 -6.84 -5.42
N ALA A 36 -1.54 -7.31 -5.30
CA ALA A 36 -2.55 -7.15 -6.33
C ALA A 36 -3.27 -5.80 -6.14
N SER A 37 -3.67 -5.16 -7.23
CA SER A 37 -4.42 -3.90 -7.17
C SER A 37 -5.86 -4.07 -7.65
N LYS A 38 -6.80 -3.39 -7.00
CA LYS A 38 -8.22 -3.32 -7.39
C LYS A 38 -8.69 -1.86 -7.40
N LEU A 39 -9.24 -1.41 -8.53
CA LEU A 39 -9.96 -0.14 -8.60
C LEU A 39 -11.36 -0.33 -7.99
N ASN A 40 -11.71 0.52 -7.04
CA ASN A 40 -13.01 0.49 -6.38
C ASN A 40 -14.01 1.42 -7.09
N PRO A 41 -15.34 1.17 -6.96
CA PRO A 41 -16.36 2.01 -7.58
C PRO A 41 -16.33 3.48 -7.14
N ASP A 42 -15.81 3.77 -5.94
CA ASP A 42 -15.64 5.12 -5.40
C ASP A 42 -14.38 5.85 -5.94
N GLY A 43 -13.64 5.21 -6.86
CA GLY A 43 -12.44 5.75 -7.48
C GLY A 43 -11.15 5.55 -6.67
N THR A 44 -11.23 5.00 -5.45
CA THR A 44 -10.07 4.58 -4.66
C THR A 44 -9.42 3.34 -5.26
N THR A 45 -8.20 3.01 -4.83
CA THR A 45 -7.52 1.78 -5.27
C THR A 45 -6.99 1.03 -4.07
N SER A 46 -7.36 -0.24 -3.96
CA SER A 46 -6.88 -1.15 -2.94
C SER A 46 -5.67 -1.93 -3.45
N PHE A 47 -4.62 -2.03 -2.63
CA PHE A 47 -3.48 -2.91 -2.84
C PHE A 47 -3.53 -4.02 -1.78
N ILE A 48 -3.67 -5.27 -2.21
CA ILE A 48 -3.85 -6.43 -1.32
C ILE A 48 -2.64 -7.35 -1.43
N SER A 49 -2.06 -7.74 -0.30
CA SER A 49 -0.96 -8.72 -0.27
C SER A 49 -1.42 -10.10 -0.76
N ILE A 50 -0.68 -10.71 -1.68
CA ILE A 50 -1.06 -12.00 -2.30
C ILE A 50 -0.08 -13.14 -2.01
N ASP A 51 1.02 -12.90 -1.31
CA ASP A 51 1.97 -13.98 -1.01
C ASP A 51 1.42 -14.95 0.05
N PRO A 52 1.57 -16.28 -0.15
CA PRO A 52 1.14 -17.27 0.83
C PRO A 52 1.79 -17.04 2.20
N GLY A 53 1.01 -17.19 3.27
CA GLY A 53 1.49 -17.00 4.65
C GLY A 53 1.56 -15.55 5.10
N VAL A 54 1.32 -14.58 4.22
CA VAL A 54 1.14 -13.17 4.60
C VAL A 54 -0.32 -12.95 4.98
N ARG A 55 -0.56 -12.28 6.11
CA ARG A 55 -1.90 -11.82 6.49
C ARG A 55 -2.36 -10.85 5.41
N GLY A 56 -3.55 -11.04 4.82
CA GLY A 56 -4.06 -10.28 3.67
C GLY A 56 -4.19 -8.77 3.91
N PHE A 57 -3.06 -8.05 4.00
CA PHE A 57 -2.99 -6.64 4.29
C PHE A 57 -3.52 -5.87 3.09
N GLU A 58 -4.44 -4.95 3.36
CA GLU A 58 -4.99 -4.04 2.37
C GLU A 58 -4.51 -2.62 2.64
N PHE A 59 -3.88 -2.01 1.64
CA PHE A 59 -3.50 -0.61 1.61
C PHE A 59 -4.39 0.12 0.61
N ALA A 60 -5.23 1.03 1.10
CA ALA A 60 -6.13 1.81 0.26
C ALA A 60 -5.51 3.15 -0.11
N ALA A 61 -5.38 3.42 -1.40
CA ALA A 61 -5.00 4.71 -1.94
C ALA A 61 -6.26 5.54 -2.27
N PRO A 62 -6.31 6.84 -1.89
CA PRO A 62 -7.40 7.72 -2.29
C PRO A 62 -7.41 7.92 -3.81
N ALA A 63 -8.55 8.36 -4.34
CA ALA A 63 -8.65 8.72 -5.75
C ALA A 63 -7.61 9.81 -6.09
N ALA A 64 -6.78 9.54 -7.09
CA ALA A 64 -5.73 10.44 -7.54
C ALA A 64 -5.62 10.41 -9.07
N SER A 65 -5.26 11.54 -9.68
CA SER A 65 -4.96 11.64 -11.11
C SER A 65 -3.50 11.32 -11.44
N GLY A 66 -2.61 11.32 -10.44
CA GLY A 66 -1.15 11.19 -10.61
C GLY A 66 -0.52 10.10 -9.74
N VAL A 67 0.47 10.50 -8.95
CA VAL A 67 1.13 9.64 -7.95
C VAL A 67 0.22 9.55 -6.72
N TYR A 68 0.10 8.37 -6.13
CA TYR A 68 -0.52 8.22 -4.83
C TYR A 68 0.43 8.75 -3.76
N THR A 69 0.02 9.80 -3.06
CA THR A 69 0.80 10.41 -1.96
C THR A 69 0.37 9.90 -0.59
N ARG A 70 -0.71 9.12 -0.52
CA ARG A 70 -1.22 8.53 0.71
C ARG A 70 -1.64 7.09 0.52
N LEU A 71 -1.39 6.28 1.54
CA LEU A 71 -1.88 4.91 1.66
C LEU A 71 -2.46 4.71 3.05
N ARG A 72 -3.64 4.12 3.13
CA ARG A 72 -4.28 3.78 4.40
C ARG A 72 -4.23 2.28 4.62
N LEU A 73 -3.54 1.86 5.67
CA LEU A 73 -3.61 0.49 6.18
C LEU A 73 -4.67 0.42 7.27
N ARG A 74 -5.60 -0.55 7.17
CA ARG A 74 -6.62 -0.77 8.20
C ARG A 74 -6.55 -2.20 8.73
N ASP A 75 -6.62 -2.33 10.05
CA ASP A 75 -6.90 -3.60 10.72
C ASP A 75 -8.24 -3.53 11.47
N ALA A 76 -8.56 -4.55 12.27
CA ALA A 76 -9.82 -4.63 13.00
C ALA A 76 -10.04 -3.48 14.02
N GLN A 77 -8.96 -2.84 14.47
CA GLN A 77 -8.96 -1.89 15.59
C GLN A 77 -8.41 -0.52 15.19
N HIS A 78 -7.51 -0.43 14.21
CA HIS A 78 -6.77 0.77 13.89
C HIS A 78 -6.74 1.09 12.39
N SER A 79 -6.55 2.38 12.10
CA SER A 79 -6.26 2.90 10.77
C SER A 79 -4.96 3.68 10.83
N TYR A 80 -4.05 3.38 9.90
CA TYR A 80 -2.74 4.00 9.81
C TYR A 80 -2.61 4.67 8.44
N GLU A 81 -2.42 5.99 8.47
CA GLU A 81 -2.17 6.79 7.27
C GLU A 81 -0.66 6.86 7.04
N TYR A 82 -0.22 6.37 5.89
CA TYR A 82 1.12 6.56 5.37
C TYR A 82 1.10 7.74 4.41
N GLU A 83 2.08 8.63 4.51
CA GLU A 83 2.28 9.74 3.56
C GLU A 83 3.57 9.51 2.77
N SER A 84 3.57 9.84 1.49
CA SER A 84 4.76 9.71 0.65
C SER A 84 5.87 10.62 1.16
N GLU A 85 7.09 10.08 1.21
CA GLU A 85 8.29 10.88 1.50
C GLU A 85 8.69 11.78 0.32
#